data_AF-A0A255H8B0-F1
#
_entry.id   AF-A0A255H8B0-F1
#
_cell.length_a   1.000
_cell.length_b   1.000
_cell.length_c   1.000
_cell.angle_alpha   90.00
_cell.angle_beta   90.00
_cell.angle_gamma   90.00
#
_symmetry.space_group_name_H-M   'P 1'
#
loop_
_entity.id
_entity.type
_entity.pdbx_description
1 polymer ?
#
loop_
_entity_poly.entity_id
_entity_poly.type
_entity_poly.pdbx_seq_one_letter_code
_entity_poly.pdbx_strand_id
1 'polypeptide(L)'
;MPPSFELFETWLEDMDAKLTGFRMAGLPQEWSAKHYTRDALVELQDVVRDWLTSPEQVTDGSEVGFVDGAIRYVGETLIRQIGGRWIFRGRPYLVLDVPGVSEDDPIDVRGVLENVVRHPDSDALVTLHDMHRAAVPGAGAQISAASTRRRREVDPASRLGQWLATMEAGIEAWRSGPAAPAERWDGSVASLELLGPWVLEAFGTTDPDTLHDGIPPDEAFLGACRYLGETLRRHGGGEWVYPEGAADRYDPYAGRPYLMRDDPENGELDGEVSVTVTVGGVVRKQDPTPVVRQVQRYLRNARPGQ
;
A
#
# COMPACT_ATOMS: atom_id res chain seq x y z
N MET A 1 21.80 -13.41 12.53
CA MET A 1 20.91 -13.63 11.37
C MET A 1 19.59 -14.11 11.95
N PRO A 2 18.50 -13.33 11.83
CA PRO A 2 17.19 -13.83 12.24
C PRO A 2 16.88 -15.15 11.52
N PRO A 3 16.22 -16.11 12.19
CA PRO A 3 15.79 -17.35 11.55
C PRO A 3 14.89 -17.03 10.35
N SER A 4 14.97 -17.87 9.31
CA SER A 4 14.23 -17.74 8.05
C SER A 4 12.71 -17.62 8.25
N PHE A 5 12.18 -18.16 9.35
CA PHE A 5 10.78 -18.06 9.72
C PHE A 5 10.37 -16.64 10.16
N GLU A 6 11.14 -15.98 11.03
CA GLU A 6 10.86 -14.60 11.47
C GLU A 6 10.92 -13.60 10.31
N LEU A 7 11.86 -13.81 9.37
CA LEU A 7 11.93 -13.02 8.13
C LEU A 7 10.68 -13.19 7.25
N PHE A 8 10.10 -14.40 7.23
CA PHE A 8 8.90 -14.66 6.45
C PHE A 8 7.64 -14.09 7.11
N GLU A 9 7.51 -14.21 8.43
CA GLU A 9 6.39 -13.60 9.16
C GLU A 9 6.41 -12.08 9.00
N THR A 10 7.57 -11.44 9.19
CA THR A 10 7.73 -10.00 8.95
C THR A 10 7.36 -9.63 7.49
N TRP A 11 7.84 -10.42 6.51
CA TRP A 11 7.52 -10.17 5.11
C TRP A 11 6.01 -10.29 4.83
N LEU A 12 5.31 -11.24 5.46
CA LEU A 12 3.86 -11.38 5.35
C LEU A 12 3.10 -10.28 6.10
N GLU A 13 3.56 -9.87 7.27
CA GLU A 13 2.98 -8.78 8.07
C GLU A 13 3.03 -7.46 7.29
N ASP A 14 4.11 -7.23 6.55
CA ASP A 14 4.30 -6.05 5.70
C ASP A 14 3.55 -6.13 4.36
N MET A 15 2.84 -7.22 4.05
CA MET A 15 2.24 -7.46 2.72
C MET A 15 1.35 -6.32 2.23
N ASP A 16 0.37 -5.93 3.03
CA ASP A 16 -0.60 -4.91 2.63
C ASP A 16 0.09 -3.56 2.42
N ALA A 17 1.00 -3.20 3.33
CA ALA A 17 1.82 -1.99 3.25
C ALA A 17 2.66 -1.96 1.96
N LYS A 18 3.40 -3.04 1.68
CA LYS A 18 4.28 -3.14 0.50
C LYS A 18 3.50 -3.14 -0.81
N LEU A 19 2.38 -3.85 -0.86
CA LEU A 19 1.49 -3.86 -2.02
C LEU A 19 0.94 -2.48 -2.31
N THR A 20 0.58 -1.72 -1.28
CA THR A 20 0.11 -0.36 -1.53
C THR A 20 1.22 0.59 -1.90
N GLY A 21 2.38 0.51 -1.25
CA GLY A 21 3.55 1.28 -1.67
C GLY A 21 3.86 1.05 -3.14
N PHE A 22 3.83 -0.20 -3.57
CA PHE A 22 4.00 -0.57 -4.97
C PHE A 22 2.91 0.01 -5.88
N ARG A 23 1.63 -0.07 -5.51
CA ARG A 23 0.54 0.54 -6.30
C ARG A 23 0.62 2.06 -6.38
N MET A 24 1.15 2.73 -5.35
CA MET A 24 1.21 4.20 -5.30
C MET A 24 2.45 4.78 -5.97
N ALA A 25 3.58 4.07 -5.93
CA ALA A 25 4.88 4.60 -6.35
C ALA A 25 5.65 3.69 -7.32
N GLY A 26 5.35 2.40 -7.36
CA GLY A 26 5.97 1.44 -8.27
C GLY A 26 5.20 1.26 -9.59
N LEU A 27 3.89 1.52 -9.59
CA LEU A 27 3.08 1.50 -10.81
C LEU A 27 3.01 2.90 -11.46
N PRO A 28 2.89 2.98 -12.80
CA PRO A 28 2.74 4.25 -13.51
C PRO A 28 1.47 4.98 -13.08
N GLN A 29 1.50 6.31 -13.19
CA GLN A 29 0.38 7.17 -12.79
C GLN A 29 -0.89 6.94 -13.64
N GLU A 30 -0.72 6.54 -14.90
CA GLU A 30 -1.80 6.23 -15.85
C GLU A 30 -2.18 4.74 -15.83
N TRP A 31 -2.20 4.12 -14.65
CA TRP A 31 -2.65 2.75 -14.47
C TRP A 31 -4.15 2.64 -14.76
N SER A 32 -4.53 1.77 -15.71
CA SER A 32 -5.91 1.71 -16.23
C SER A 32 -6.65 0.46 -15.76
N ALA A 33 -5.93 -0.64 -15.56
CA ALA A 33 -6.50 -1.91 -15.14
C ALA A 33 -7.01 -1.87 -13.69
N LYS A 34 -8.14 -2.54 -13.43
CA LYS A 34 -8.54 -2.81 -12.05
C LYS A 34 -7.47 -3.70 -11.39
N HIS A 35 -6.99 -3.32 -10.20
CA HIS A 35 -5.94 -4.07 -9.52
C HIS A 35 -6.34 -5.51 -9.23
N TYR A 36 -5.32 -6.39 -9.19
CA TYR A 36 -5.46 -7.81 -8.89
C TYR A 36 -6.39 -8.57 -9.87
N THR A 37 -6.38 -8.14 -11.13
CA THR A 37 -7.06 -8.81 -12.23
C THR A 37 -6.05 -9.33 -13.25
N ARG A 38 -6.54 -10.12 -14.21
CA ARG A 38 -5.73 -10.55 -15.35
C ARG A 38 -5.21 -9.35 -16.15
N ASP A 39 -6.04 -8.34 -16.37
CA ASP A 39 -5.65 -7.14 -17.13
C ASP A 39 -4.58 -6.33 -16.38
N ALA A 40 -4.60 -6.34 -15.04
CA ALA A 40 -3.53 -5.76 -14.24
C ALA A 40 -2.19 -6.50 -14.41
N LEU A 41 -2.20 -7.82 -14.68
CA LEU A 41 -0.97 -8.55 -15.01
C LEU A 41 -0.45 -8.22 -16.41
N VAL A 42 -1.35 -7.92 -17.36
CA VAL A 42 -0.97 -7.42 -18.69
C VAL A 42 -0.24 -6.09 -18.56
N GLU A 43 -0.85 -5.11 -17.90
CA GLU A 43 -0.22 -3.79 -17.70
C GLU A 43 1.07 -3.88 -16.86
N LEU A 44 1.08 -4.71 -15.80
CA LEU A 44 2.29 -4.88 -14.98
C LEU A 44 3.45 -5.43 -15.79
N GLN A 45 3.19 -6.33 -16.73
CA GLN A 45 4.23 -6.92 -17.56
C GLN A 45 4.96 -5.86 -18.37
N ASP A 46 4.22 -4.92 -18.97
CA ASP A 46 4.80 -3.81 -19.73
C ASP A 46 5.59 -2.87 -18.81
N VAL A 47 5.05 -2.58 -17.62
CA VAL A 47 5.77 -1.78 -16.60
C VAL A 47 7.08 -2.42 -16.18
N VAL A 48 7.10 -3.75 -15.97
CA VAL A 48 8.33 -4.47 -15.59
C VAL A 48 9.37 -4.40 -16.70
N ARG A 49 8.96 -4.53 -17.97
CA ARG A 49 9.86 -4.42 -19.13
C ARG A 49 10.42 -3.01 -19.30
N ASP A 50 9.59 -2.00 -19.09
CA ASP A 50 10.00 -0.60 -19.23
C ASP A 50 10.92 -0.17 -18.06
N TRP A 51 10.69 -0.69 -16.86
CA TRP A 51 11.46 -0.33 -15.67
C TRP A 51 12.79 -1.08 -15.57
N LEU A 52 12.81 -2.37 -15.88
CA LEU A 52 13.99 -3.22 -15.74
C LEU A 52 14.66 -3.42 -17.10
N THR A 53 15.84 -2.82 -17.25
CA THR A 53 16.61 -2.82 -18.50
C THR A 53 17.42 -4.11 -18.72
N SER A 54 17.62 -4.92 -17.68
CA SER A 54 18.27 -6.23 -17.80
C SER A 54 17.77 -7.24 -16.76
N PRO A 55 17.85 -8.57 -17.05
CA PRO A 55 17.41 -9.60 -16.10
C PRO A 55 18.19 -9.59 -14.79
N GLU A 56 19.45 -9.15 -14.80
CA GLU A 56 20.31 -9.08 -13.61
C GLU A 56 19.74 -8.13 -12.55
N GLN A 57 19.07 -7.05 -12.95
CA GLN A 57 18.45 -6.07 -12.04
C GLN A 57 17.37 -6.67 -11.14
N VAL A 58 16.80 -7.82 -11.53
CA VAL A 58 15.83 -8.56 -10.70
C VAL A 58 16.51 -9.21 -9.48
N THR A 59 17.82 -9.45 -9.53
CA THR A 59 18.54 -10.25 -8.52
C THR A 59 19.68 -9.52 -7.84
N ASP A 60 20.27 -8.50 -8.48
CA ASP A 60 21.45 -7.79 -7.97
C ASP A 60 21.17 -6.80 -6.82
N GLY A 61 19.89 -6.54 -6.54
CA GLY A 61 19.43 -5.67 -5.46
C GLY A 61 19.36 -4.18 -5.82
N SER A 62 19.68 -3.79 -7.05
CA SER A 62 19.58 -2.40 -7.53
C SER A 62 18.15 -1.85 -7.48
N GLU A 63 17.17 -2.69 -7.79
CA GLU A 63 15.74 -2.33 -7.86
C GLU A 63 14.90 -3.06 -6.79
N VAL A 64 15.47 -3.31 -5.61
CA VAL A 64 14.87 -4.18 -4.57
C VAL A 64 13.43 -3.81 -4.21
N GLY A 65 13.09 -2.51 -4.13
CA GLY A 65 11.74 -2.05 -3.78
C GLY A 65 10.73 -2.33 -4.89
N PHE A 66 11.09 -2.05 -6.14
CA PHE A 66 10.23 -2.34 -7.29
C PHE A 66 10.06 -3.85 -7.47
N VAL A 67 11.15 -4.61 -7.42
CA VAL A 67 11.12 -6.08 -7.60
C VAL A 67 10.33 -6.76 -6.48
N ASP A 68 10.53 -6.40 -5.21
CA ASP A 68 9.75 -6.98 -4.10
C ASP A 68 8.26 -6.63 -4.22
N GLY A 69 7.94 -5.37 -4.58
CA GLY A 69 6.58 -4.93 -4.83
C GLY A 69 5.91 -5.70 -5.98
N ALA A 70 6.61 -5.90 -7.10
CA ALA A 70 6.12 -6.68 -8.24
C ALA A 70 5.90 -8.16 -7.87
N ILE A 71 6.81 -8.78 -7.11
CA ILE A 71 6.65 -10.16 -6.62
C ILE A 71 5.37 -10.28 -5.79
N ARG A 72 5.19 -9.38 -4.82
CA ARG A 72 3.98 -9.35 -3.98
C ARG A 72 2.74 -9.15 -4.82
N TYR A 73 2.76 -8.20 -5.75
CA TYR A 73 1.62 -7.86 -6.58
C TYR A 73 1.17 -9.02 -7.47
N VAL A 74 2.12 -9.69 -8.14
CA VAL A 74 1.84 -10.86 -8.97
C VAL A 74 1.27 -11.99 -8.10
N GLY A 75 1.94 -12.33 -7.01
CA GLY A 75 1.49 -13.45 -6.17
C GLY A 75 0.15 -13.19 -5.49
N GLU A 76 -0.10 -11.98 -5.00
CA GLU A 76 -1.39 -11.58 -4.44
C GLU A 76 -2.51 -11.64 -5.50
N THR A 77 -2.23 -11.19 -6.73
CA THR A 77 -3.17 -11.31 -7.84
C THR A 77 -3.55 -12.78 -8.08
N LEU A 78 -2.56 -13.67 -8.16
CA LEU A 78 -2.78 -15.09 -8.39
C LEU A 78 -3.52 -15.74 -7.22
N ILE A 79 -3.16 -15.47 -5.96
CA ILE A 79 -3.85 -16.01 -4.78
C ILE A 79 -5.32 -15.58 -4.77
N ARG A 80 -5.63 -14.31 -5.06
CA ARG A 80 -7.02 -13.82 -5.10
C ARG A 80 -7.84 -14.48 -6.19
N GLN A 81 -7.23 -14.70 -7.36
CA GLN A 81 -7.94 -15.23 -8.52
C GLN A 81 -8.02 -16.75 -8.56
N ILE A 82 -7.10 -17.46 -7.90
CA ILE A 82 -6.94 -18.92 -8.05
C ILE A 82 -7.03 -19.65 -6.71
N GLY A 83 -6.71 -18.98 -5.60
CA GLY A 83 -6.46 -19.61 -4.30
C GLY A 83 -5.00 -20.05 -4.16
N GLY A 84 -4.54 -20.20 -2.93
CA GLY A 84 -3.17 -20.60 -2.63
C GLY A 84 -2.58 -19.91 -1.40
N ARG A 85 -1.27 -20.04 -1.26
CA ARG A 85 -0.50 -19.48 -0.15
C ARG A 85 0.94 -19.20 -0.53
N TRP A 86 1.55 -18.28 0.20
CA TRP A 86 3.00 -18.09 0.19
C TRP A 86 3.69 -19.15 1.03
N ILE A 87 4.89 -19.55 0.61
CA ILE A 87 5.84 -20.34 1.40
C ILE A 87 7.23 -19.70 1.34
N PHE A 88 8.12 -20.06 2.27
CA PHE A 88 9.48 -19.52 2.32
C PHE A 88 10.55 -20.58 2.16
N ARG A 89 11.42 -20.40 1.17
CA ARG A 89 12.61 -21.26 0.92
C ARG A 89 13.83 -20.38 0.66
N GLY A 90 14.24 -19.61 1.69
CA GLY A 90 15.26 -18.57 1.58
C GLY A 90 14.79 -17.28 0.89
N ARG A 91 13.67 -17.36 0.16
CA ARG A 91 12.90 -16.26 -0.42
C ARG A 91 11.41 -16.68 -0.55
N PRO A 92 10.46 -15.76 -0.80
CA PRO A 92 9.05 -16.13 -0.98
C PRO A 92 8.83 -16.88 -2.29
N TYR A 93 8.04 -17.95 -2.22
CA TYR A 93 7.52 -18.70 -3.37
C TYR A 93 6.01 -18.89 -3.20
N LEU A 94 5.34 -19.16 -4.32
CA LEU A 94 3.89 -19.27 -4.36
C LEU A 94 3.44 -20.72 -4.58
N VAL A 95 2.52 -21.21 -3.75
CA VAL A 95 1.83 -22.49 -3.95
C VAL A 95 0.36 -22.19 -4.22
N LEU A 96 -0.09 -22.47 -5.43
CA LEU A 96 -1.48 -22.29 -5.84
C LEU A 96 -2.28 -23.56 -5.59
N ASP A 97 -3.58 -23.41 -5.31
CA ASP A 97 -4.49 -24.53 -5.05
C ASP A 97 -4.96 -25.20 -6.37
N VAL A 98 -4.00 -25.61 -7.20
CA VAL A 98 -4.23 -26.21 -8.52
C VAL A 98 -3.35 -27.45 -8.74
N PRO A 99 -3.77 -28.40 -9.59
CA PRO A 99 -2.93 -29.54 -9.95
C PRO A 99 -1.58 -29.10 -10.52
N GLY A 100 -0.51 -29.76 -10.09
CA GLY A 100 0.85 -29.55 -10.59
C GLY A 100 1.65 -28.45 -9.88
N VAL A 101 1.05 -27.71 -8.94
CA VAL A 101 1.78 -26.80 -8.05
C VAL A 101 1.76 -27.37 -6.64
N SER A 102 2.91 -27.43 -5.98
CA SER A 102 3.03 -27.99 -4.63
C SER A 102 4.12 -27.29 -3.85
N GLU A 103 4.28 -27.63 -2.57
CA GLU A 103 5.42 -27.12 -1.81
C GLU A 103 6.75 -27.59 -2.40
N ASP A 104 6.82 -28.80 -2.95
CA ASP A 104 8.04 -29.36 -3.55
C ASP A 104 8.41 -28.72 -4.88
N ASP A 105 7.42 -28.26 -5.64
CA ASP A 105 7.57 -27.55 -6.91
C ASP A 105 6.71 -26.27 -6.90
N PRO A 106 7.13 -25.23 -6.17
CA PRO A 106 6.37 -23.99 -6.03
C PRO A 106 6.73 -23.01 -7.15
N ILE A 107 5.85 -22.04 -7.40
CA ILE A 107 6.07 -21.00 -8.39
C ILE A 107 7.08 -19.98 -7.86
N ASP A 108 8.16 -19.81 -8.61
CA ASP A 108 9.16 -18.77 -8.39
C ASP A 108 8.77 -17.47 -9.11
N VAL A 109 7.99 -16.63 -8.43
CA VAL A 109 7.53 -15.36 -9.00
C VAL A 109 8.70 -14.46 -9.40
N ARG A 110 9.82 -14.48 -8.66
CA ARG A 110 11.02 -13.72 -9.05
C ARG A 110 11.58 -14.23 -10.37
N GLY A 111 11.72 -15.54 -10.52
CA GLY A 111 12.15 -16.16 -11.77
C GLY A 111 11.20 -15.87 -12.95
N VAL A 112 9.90 -15.71 -12.69
CA VAL A 112 8.94 -15.26 -13.71
C VAL A 112 9.22 -13.81 -14.12
N LEU A 113 9.48 -12.90 -13.18
CA LEU A 113 9.87 -11.51 -13.50
C LEU A 113 11.18 -11.44 -14.30
N GLU A 114 12.18 -12.26 -13.95
CA GLU A 114 13.40 -12.39 -14.77
C GLU A 114 13.07 -12.79 -16.21
N ASN A 115 12.11 -13.69 -16.41
CA ASN A 115 11.70 -14.13 -17.74
C ASN A 115 10.94 -13.06 -18.51
N VAL A 116 10.15 -12.20 -17.84
CA VAL A 116 9.51 -11.03 -18.47
C VAL A 116 10.56 -10.12 -19.11
N VAL A 117 11.66 -9.85 -18.40
CA VAL A 117 12.74 -8.98 -18.90
C VAL A 117 13.59 -9.70 -19.95
N ARG A 118 13.89 -10.98 -19.74
CA ARG A 118 14.73 -11.79 -20.64
C ARG A 118 14.07 -12.06 -21.99
N HIS A 119 12.76 -12.18 -22.02
CA HIS A 119 11.98 -12.52 -23.21
C HIS A 119 10.86 -11.49 -23.41
N PRO A 120 11.18 -10.29 -23.94
CA PRO A 120 10.22 -9.19 -24.06
C PRO A 120 9.05 -9.50 -24.99
N ASP A 121 9.17 -10.47 -25.90
CA ASP A 121 8.08 -10.92 -26.77
C ASP A 121 7.14 -11.95 -26.09
N SER A 122 7.43 -12.36 -24.85
CA SER A 122 6.66 -13.39 -24.13
C SER A 122 5.71 -12.79 -23.11
N ASP A 123 4.45 -13.24 -23.12
CA ASP A 123 3.45 -12.84 -22.13
C ASP A 123 3.52 -13.70 -20.85
N ALA A 124 4.69 -13.73 -20.21
CA ALA A 124 4.98 -14.63 -19.10
C ALA A 124 4.01 -14.49 -17.91
N LEU A 125 3.63 -13.27 -17.50
CA LEU A 125 2.70 -13.08 -16.37
C LEU A 125 1.28 -13.54 -16.72
N VAL A 126 0.84 -13.24 -17.94
CA VAL A 126 -0.48 -13.59 -18.44
C VAL A 126 -0.59 -15.10 -18.67
N THR A 127 0.46 -15.69 -19.26
CA THR A 127 0.55 -17.14 -19.49
C THR A 127 0.52 -17.90 -18.17
N LEU A 128 1.26 -17.43 -17.16
CA LEU A 128 1.23 -18.00 -15.81
C LEU A 128 -0.20 -17.98 -15.23
N HIS A 129 -0.86 -16.83 -15.28
CA HIS A 129 -2.25 -16.69 -14.81
C HIS A 129 -3.20 -17.62 -15.56
N ASP A 130 -3.21 -17.58 -16.90
CA ASP A 130 -4.18 -18.32 -17.72
C ASP A 130 -4.02 -19.83 -17.59
N MET A 131 -2.78 -20.30 -17.56
CA MET A 131 -2.45 -21.71 -17.36
C MET A 131 -3.01 -22.22 -16.03
N HIS A 132 -2.79 -21.52 -14.93
CA HIS A 132 -3.25 -21.96 -13.61
C HIS A 132 -4.74 -21.71 -13.41
N ARG A 133 -5.31 -20.64 -13.95
CA ARG A 133 -6.75 -20.37 -13.90
C ARG A 133 -7.55 -21.46 -14.62
N ALA A 134 -7.05 -21.98 -15.75
CA ALA A 134 -7.66 -23.09 -16.46
C ALA A 134 -7.60 -24.42 -15.68
N ALA A 135 -6.66 -24.56 -14.74
CA ALA A 135 -6.49 -25.75 -13.92
C ALA A 135 -7.38 -25.77 -12.66
N VAL A 136 -8.10 -24.68 -12.36
CA VAL A 136 -9.02 -24.60 -11.21
C VAL A 136 -10.23 -25.51 -11.43
N PRO A 137 -10.46 -26.52 -10.58
CA PRO A 137 -11.65 -27.38 -10.69
C PRO A 137 -12.93 -26.56 -10.46
N GLY A 138 -13.87 -26.57 -11.42
CA GLY A 138 -15.16 -25.90 -11.25
C GLY A 138 -15.16 -24.38 -11.51
N ALA A 139 -14.23 -23.86 -12.31
CA ALA A 139 -14.03 -22.43 -12.65
C ALA A 139 -15.25 -21.64 -13.17
N GLY A 140 -16.44 -22.26 -13.30
CA GLY A 140 -17.71 -21.60 -13.56
C GLY A 140 -18.49 -21.15 -12.31
N ALA A 141 -18.10 -21.53 -11.09
CA ALA A 141 -18.91 -21.27 -9.90
C ALA A 141 -18.09 -21.17 -8.60
N GLN A 142 -17.26 -20.13 -8.43
CA GLN A 142 -16.78 -19.72 -7.10
C GLN A 142 -16.07 -18.35 -7.16
N ILE A 143 -16.86 -17.28 -7.07
CA ILE A 143 -16.43 -15.99 -6.51
C ILE A 143 -17.12 -15.94 -5.15
N SER A 144 -16.54 -16.56 -4.13
CA SER A 144 -17.05 -16.46 -2.76
C SER A 144 -16.04 -17.08 -1.79
N ALA A 145 -14.93 -16.38 -1.61
CA ALA A 145 -14.22 -16.43 -0.34
C ALA A 145 -13.71 -15.02 -0.06
N ALA A 146 -14.67 -14.09 0.11
CA ALA A 146 -14.42 -12.83 0.79
C ALA A 146 -13.77 -13.18 2.14
N SER A 147 -12.51 -12.81 2.30
CA SER A 147 -11.83 -12.87 3.58
C SER A 147 -12.55 -11.87 4.49
N THR A 148 -13.50 -12.37 5.28
CA THR A 148 -14.01 -11.68 6.47
C THR A 148 -12.84 -11.43 7.42
N ARG A 149 -12.09 -10.34 7.19
CA ARG A 149 -11.30 -9.69 8.24
C ARG A 149 -12.33 -9.16 9.23
N ARG A 150 -12.60 -9.95 10.26
CA ARG A 150 -13.32 -9.49 11.46
C ARG A 150 -12.60 -8.23 11.93
N ARG A 151 -13.34 -7.15 12.12
CA ARG A 151 -12.95 -5.95 12.85
C ARG A 151 -12.09 -6.38 14.05
N ARG A 152 -10.76 -6.24 13.91
CA ARG A 152 -9.80 -6.63 14.95
C ARG A 152 -9.98 -5.65 16.10
N GLU A 153 -10.19 -6.18 17.29
CA GLU A 153 -10.11 -5.37 18.50
C GLU A 153 -8.67 -4.83 18.60
N VAL A 154 -8.52 -3.51 18.62
CA VAL A 154 -7.20 -2.87 18.64
C VAL A 154 -6.63 -3.00 20.05
N ASP A 155 -5.47 -3.63 20.18
CA ASP A 155 -4.74 -3.69 21.44
C ASP A 155 -4.35 -2.27 21.90
N PRO A 156 -4.82 -1.79 23.07
CA PRO A 156 -4.47 -0.47 23.59
C PRO A 156 -2.97 -0.23 23.76
N ALA A 157 -2.19 -1.29 23.99
CA ALA A 157 -0.74 -1.19 24.16
C ALA A 157 0.02 -1.09 22.83
N SER A 158 -0.59 -1.50 21.71
CA SER A 158 0.01 -1.40 20.38
C SER A 158 0.26 0.05 19.96
N ARG A 159 1.16 0.26 18.99
CA ARG A 159 1.41 1.59 18.44
C ARG A 159 0.15 2.23 17.86
N LEU A 160 -0.71 1.44 17.22
CA LEU A 160 -2.03 1.88 16.77
C LEU A 160 -2.94 2.28 17.93
N GLY A 161 -3.01 1.47 18.99
CA GLY A 161 -3.82 1.76 20.18
C GLY A 161 -3.43 3.06 20.85
N GLN A 162 -2.13 3.29 21.06
CA GLN A 162 -1.60 4.52 21.65
C GLN A 162 -1.82 5.75 20.73
N TRP A 163 -1.66 5.57 19.42
CA TRP A 163 -1.93 6.61 18.43
C TRP A 163 -3.39 7.03 18.43
N LEU A 164 -4.32 6.06 18.45
CA LEU A 164 -5.76 6.31 18.48
C LEU A 164 -6.20 6.92 19.81
N ALA A 165 -5.63 6.48 20.94
CA ALA A 165 -5.94 7.04 22.27
C ALA A 165 -5.64 8.54 22.38
N THR A 166 -4.71 9.05 21.56
CA THR A 166 -4.31 10.47 21.52
C THR A 166 -4.86 11.23 20.33
N MET A 167 -5.73 10.61 19.51
CA MET A 167 -6.18 11.17 18.23
C MET A 167 -6.90 12.50 18.38
N GLU A 168 -7.97 12.55 19.17
CA GLU A 168 -8.79 13.76 19.32
C GLU A 168 -8.02 14.88 20.00
N ALA A 169 -7.31 14.57 21.09
CA ALA A 169 -6.49 15.54 21.80
C ALA A 169 -5.35 16.10 20.92
N GLY A 170 -4.73 15.27 20.08
CA GLY A 170 -3.69 15.69 19.16
C GLY A 170 -4.21 16.61 18.05
N ILE A 171 -5.40 16.32 17.51
CA ILE A 171 -6.06 17.19 16.53
C ILE A 171 -6.44 18.53 17.19
N GLU A 172 -6.96 18.50 18.41
CA GLU A 172 -7.35 19.70 19.16
C GLU A 172 -6.14 20.61 19.43
N ALA A 173 -5.05 20.03 19.94
CA ALA A 173 -3.83 20.76 20.23
C ALA A 173 -3.24 21.39 18.96
N TRP A 174 -3.29 20.67 17.84
CA TRP A 174 -2.84 21.16 16.55
C TRP A 174 -3.67 22.35 16.04
N ARG A 175 -5.00 22.22 15.99
CA ARG A 175 -5.87 23.29 15.47
C ARG A 175 -5.89 24.54 16.35
N SER A 176 -5.69 24.38 17.65
CA SER A 176 -5.69 25.48 18.62
C SER A 176 -4.31 26.09 18.86
N GLY A 177 -3.24 25.44 18.37
CA GLY A 177 -1.86 25.90 18.48
C GLY A 177 -1.24 26.16 17.10
N PRO A 178 -0.38 25.25 16.59
CA PRO A 178 0.37 25.47 15.34
C PRO A 178 -0.48 25.84 14.12
N ALA A 179 -1.71 25.35 14.04
CA ALA A 179 -2.59 25.61 12.90
C ALA A 179 -3.70 26.63 13.19
N ALA A 180 -3.62 27.36 14.31
CA ALA A 180 -4.62 28.34 14.68
C ALA A 180 -4.93 29.36 13.54
N PRO A 181 -6.17 29.89 13.49
CA PRO A 181 -7.31 29.61 14.36
C PRO A 181 -8.00 28.25 14.11
N ALA A 182 -8.54 27.66 15.18
CA ALA A 182 -9.13 26.33 15.18
C ALA A 182 -10.37 26.20 14.27
N GLU A 183 -11.11 27.29 14.10
CA GLU A 183 -12.33 27.37 13.30
C GLU A 183 -12.08 27.09 11.81
N ARG A 184 -10.84 27.26 11.35
CA ARG A 184 -10.43 26.90 9.97
C ARG A 184 -10.48 25.39 9.74
N TRP A 185 -10.34 24.60 10.80
CA TRP A 185 -10.17 23.16 10.75
C TRP A 185 -11.41 22.45 11.33
N ASP A 186 -12.54 22.63 10.66
CA ASP A 186 -13.86 22.15 11.09
C ASP A 186 -14.11 20.65 10.86
N GLY A 187 -13.22 19.97 10.12
CA GLY A 187 -13.31 18.55 9.80
C GLY A 187 -14.16 18.28 8.56
N SER A 188 -14.46 19.30 7.77
CA SER A 188 -15.05 19.18 6.43
C SER A 188 -14.01 18.78 5.39
N VAL A 189 -14.43 18.14 4.29
CA VAL A 189 -13.53 17.88 3.15
C VAL A 189 -12.97 19.17 2.57
N ALA A 190 -13.75 20.26 2.55
CA ALA A 190 -13.32 21.56 2.05
C ALA A 190 -12.13 22.13 2.85
N SER A 191 -12.09 21.92 4.17
CA SER A 191 -10.95 22.35 5.01
C SER A 191 -9.62 21.70 4.61
N LEU A 192 -9.64 20.51 3.98
CA LEU A 192 -8.43 19.82 3.53
C LEU A 192 -7.75 20.51 2.33
N GLU A 193 -8.47 21.36 1.59
CA GLU A 193 -7.88 22.19 0.53
C GLU A 193 -6.89 23.22 1.10
N LEU A 194 -7.08 23.61 2.36
CA LEU A 194 -6.20 24.54 3.07
C LEU A 194 -4.97 23.85 3.67
N LEU A 195 -5.00 22.52 3.80
CA LEU A 195 -3.95 21.77 4.48
C LEU A 195 -2.63 21.79 3.70
N GLY A 196 -2.67 21.60 2.38
CA GLY A 196 -1.46 21.67 1.53
C GLY A 196 -0.73 23.02 1.65
N PRO A 197 -1.43 24.16 1.43
CA PRO A 197 -0.83 25.48 1.61
C PRO A 197 -0.27 25.71 3.03
N TRP A 198 -1.00 25.31 4.07
CA TRP A 198 -0.52 25.43 5.46
C TRP A 198 0.76 24.62 5.70
N VAL A 199 0.86 23.39 5.16
CA VAL A 199 2.06 22.55 5.28
C VAL A 199 3.26 23.22 4.62
N LEU A 200 3.09 23.86 3.46
CA LEU A 200 4.18 24.62 2.83
C LEU A 200 4.61 25.83 3.64
N GLU A 201 3.66 26.56 4.22
CA GLU A 201 3.98 27.70 5.07
C GLU A 201 4.76 27.27 6.32
N ALA A 202 4.31 26.18 6.97
CA ALA A 202 4.91 25.70 8.22
C ALA A 202 6.24 24.97 8.02
N PHE A 203 6.42 24.25 6.90
CA PHE A 203 7.54 23.32 6.71
C PHE A 203 8.27 23.48 5.37
N GLY A 204 7.93 24.45 4.54
CA GLY A 204 8.49 24.59 3.18
C GLY A 204 10.00 24.80 3.15
N THR A 205 10.59 25.30 4.24
CA THR A 205 12.05 25.46 4.38
C THR A 205 12.74 24.27 5.05
N THR A 206 11.98 23.28 5.51
CA THR A 206 12.51 22.07 6.15
C THR A 206 13.16 21.18 5.10
N ASP A 207 14.32 20.62 5.44
CA ASP A 207 15.01 19.64 4.60
C ASP A 207 14.09 18.41 4.37
N PRO A 208 13.70 18.10 3.12
CA PRO A 208 12.81 16.99 2.83
C PRO A 208 13.32 15.63 3.31
N ASP A 209 14.65 15.45 3.44
CA ASP A 209 15.25 14.19 3.88
C ASP A 209 15.04 13.99 5.39
N THR A 210 14.94 15.08 6.17
CA THR A 210 14.62 14.99 7.61
C THR A 210 13.20 14.51 7.91
N LEU A 211 12.29 14.61 6.93
CA LEU A 211 10.93 14.08 7.02
C LEU A 211 10.86 12.57 6.71
N HIS A 212 11.98 11.97 6.30
CA HIS A 212 12.04 10.60 5.81
C HIS A 212 12.63 9.60 6.82
N ASP A 213 13.62 10.02 7.60
CA ASP A 213 14.46 9.14 8.43
C ASP A 213 13.87 8.74 9.79
N GLY A 214 12.54 8.68 9.93
CA GLY A 214 11.91 8.12 11.13
C GLY A 214 12.14 8.91 12.43
N ILE A 215 12.72 10.11 12.36
CA ILE A 215 12.65 11.12 13.43
C ILE A 215 11.18 11.56 13.51
N PRO A 216 10.58 11.71 14.72
CA PRO A 216 9.18 12.12 14.78
C PRO A 216 9.07 13.45 14.04
N PRO A 217 8.20 13.55 13.03
CA PRO A 217 7.85 14.84 12.50
C PRO A 217 7.38 15.67 13.69
N ASP A 218 7.79 16.94 13.70
CA ASP A 218 7.30 17.97 14.61
C ASP A 218 5.82 17.76 14.99
N GLU A 219 5.42 18.06 16.23
CA GLU A 219 4.04 17.84 16.70
C GLU A 219 3.00 18.48 15.78
N ALA A 220 3.33 19.60 15.12
CA ALA A 220 2.46 20.23 14.15
C ALA A 220 2.30 19.40 12.85
N PHE A 221 3.34 18.71 12.41
CA PHE A 221 3.27 17.82 11.24
C PHE A 221 2.43 16.58 11.57
N LEU A 222 2.63 15.99 12.76
CA LEU A 222 1.80 14.87 13.21
C LEU A 222 0.34 15.29 13.37
N GLY A 223 0.09 16.50 13.88
CA GLY A 223 -1.24 17.10 13.94
C GLY A 223 -1.93 17.18 12.57
N ALA A 224 -1.22 17.67 11.55
CA ALA A 224 -1.71 17.69 10.17
C ALA A 224 -2.00 16.29 9.61
N CYS A 225 -1.14 15.31 9.89
CA CYS A 225 -1.36 13.92 9.49
C CYS A 225 -2.62 13.32 10.14
N ARG A 226 -2.80 13.55 11.45
CA ARG A 226 -4.01 13.15 12.18
C ARG A 226 -5.25 13.79 11.59
N TYR A 227 -5.20 15.10 11.33
CA TYR A 227 -6.33 15.85 10.79
C TYR A 227 -6.74 15.37 9.40
N LEU A 228 -5.77 15.20 8.48
CA LEU A 228 -6.00 14.65 7.14
C LEU A 228 -6.70 13.30 7.23
N GLY A 229 -6.10 12.37 7.99
CA GLY A 229 -6.63 11.03 8.07
C GLY A 229 -8.01 11.01 8.72
N GLU A 230 -8.16 11.61 9.89
CA GLU A 230 -9.42 11.55 10.62
C GLU A 230 -10.58 12.21 9.85
N THR A 231 -10.30 13.27 9.09
CA THR A 231 -11.28 13.85 8.17
C THR A 231 -11.66 12.86 7.06
N LEU A 232 -10.68 12.26 6.39
CA LEU A 232 -10.95 11.25 5.35
C LEU A 232 -11.70 10.03 5.88
N ARG A 233 -11.36 9.57 7.08
CA ARG A 233 -12.03 8.44 7.74
C ARG A 233 -13.51 8.73 8.02
N ARG A 234 -13.84 9.96 8.44
CA ARG A 234 -15.22 10.39 8.73
C ARG A 234 -16.07 10.50 7.46
N HIS A 235 -15.50 10.97 6.36
CA HIS A 235 -16.26 11.22 5.12
C HIS A 235 -16.22 10.05 4.13
N GLY A 236 -15.15 9.24 4.15
CA GLY A 236 -14.92 8.14 3.22
C GLY A 236 -14.91 6.76 3.87
N GLY A 237 -15.05 6.64 5.20
CA GLY A 237 -14.91 5.38 5.92
C GLY A 237 -13.47 4.89 6.01
N GLY A 238 -13.29 3.60 6.27
CA GLY A 238 -11.99 2.97 6.45
C GLY A 238 -11.52 2.90 7.90
N GLU A 239 -10.41 2.21 8.10
CA GLU A 239 -9.79 1.93 9.39
C GLU A 239 -8.35 2.44 9.40
N TRP A 240 -7.90 2.89 10.57
CA TRP A 240 -6.50 3.25 10.78
C TRP A 240 -5.67 1.98 10.93
N VAL A 241 -4.51 1.99 10.29
CA VAL A 241 -3.47 0.99 10.47
C VAL A 241 -2.19 1.70 10.89
N TYR A 242 -1.45 1.09 11.79
CA TYR A 242 -0.14 1.59 12.22
C TYR A 242 0.79 0.38 12.43
N PRO A 243 1.55 -0.01 11.40
CA PRO A 243 2.47 -1.14 11.50
C PRO A 243 3.53 -0.93 12.57
N GLU A 244 3.92 -2.02 13.23
CA GLU A 244 5.09 -2.04 14.09
C GLU A 244 6.37 -1.92 13.25
N GLY A 245 7.48 -1.52 13.88
CA GLY A 245 8.77 -1.36 13.20
C GLY A 245 9.18 0.07 12.85
N ALA A 246 10.38 0.21 12.29
CA ALA A 246 10.98 1.49 11.92
C ALA A 246 10.44 2.01 10.59
N ALA A 247 10.47 3.33 10.40
CA ALA A 247 10.21 3.91 9.09
C ALA A 247 11.25 3.43 8.07
N ASP A 248 10.79 3.07 6.88
CA ASP A 248 11.64 2.61 5.78
C ASP A 248 11.47 3.52 4.57
N ARG A 249 12.56 3.74 3.84
CA ARG A 249 12.57 4.68 2.71
C ARG A 249 11.86 4.17 1.46
N TYR A 250 11.84 2.86 1.30
CA TYR A 250 11.18 2.14 0.22
C TYR A 250 9.77 1.69 0.62
N ASP A 251 9.37 1.90 1.88
CA ASP A 251 8.04 1.62 2.40
C ASP A 251 7.32 2.87 2.91
N PRO A 252 6.31 3.37 2.18
CA PRO A 252 5.56 4.54 2.61
C PRO A 252 4.71 4.33 3.88
N TYR A 253 4.60 3.09 4.39
CA TYR A 253 3.72 2.69 5.49
C TYR A 253 4.45 2.05 6.67
N ALA A 254 5.64 1.48 6.47
CA ALA A 254 6.44 0.91 7.55
C ALA A 254 6.64 1.94 8.65
N GLY A 255 6.34 1.55 9.89
CA GLY A 255 6.44 2.41 11.06
C GLY A 255 5.68 3.74 10.96
N ARG A 256 4.63 3.84 10.11
CA ARG A 256 3.86 5.07 9.86
C ARG A 256 2.34 4.79 9.89
N PRO A 257 1.52 5.70 10.41
CA PRO A 257 0.07 5.53 10.41
C PRO A 257 -0.49 5.78 9.00
N TYR A 258 -1.51 5.02 8.63
CA TYR A 258 -2.25 5.19 7.37
C TYR A 258 -3.71 4.78 7.49
N LEU A 259 -4.51 5.20 6.51
CA LEU A 259 -5.90 4.78 6.38
C LEU A 259 -6.06 3.78 5.27
N MET A 260 -6.79 2.72 5.57
CA MET A 260 -7.12 1.63 4.66
C MET A 260 -8.64 1.45 4.62
N ARG A 261 -9.21 1.20 3.44
CA ARG A 261 -10.63 0.91 3.25
C ARG A 261 -10.78 -0.24 2.29
N ASP A 262 -11.48 -1.27 2.76
CA ASP A 262 -11.88 -2.40 1.93
C ASP A 262 -13.25 -2.14 1.27
N ASP A 263 -13.45 -2.70 0.09
CA ASP A 263 -14.71 -2.79 -0.63
C ASP A 263 -15.62 -3.75 0.16
N PRO A 264 -16.83 -3.31 0.53
CA PRO A 264 -17.73 -4.10 1.36
C PRO A 264 -18.28 -5.35 0.68
N GLU A 265 -18.27 -5.42 -0.66
CA GLU A 265 -18.87 -6.52 -1.43
C GLU A 265 -17.92 -7.71 -1.60
N ASN A 266 -16.62 -7.44 -1.74
CA ASN A 266 -15.63 -8.49 -2.00
C ASN A 266 -14.43 -8.48 -1.05
N GLY A 267 -14.33 -7.49 -0.14
CA GLY A 267 -13.22 -7.35 0.79
C GLY A 267 -11.90 -6.93 0.13
N GLU A 268 -11.93 -6.46 -1.12
CA GLU A 268 -10.75 -5.95 -1.81
C GLU A 268 -10.42 -4.53 -1.36
N LEU A 269 -9.16 -4.14 -1.41
CA LEU A 269 -8.73 -2.80 -1.01
C LEU A 269 -9.21 -1.72 -2.00
N ASP A 270 -10.14 -0.87 -1.54
CA ASP A 270 -10.85 0.16 -2.31
C ASP A 270 -10.28 1.58 -2.09
N GLY A 271 -9.63 1.83 -0.95
CA GLY A 271 -9.01 3.12 -0.68
C GLY A 271 -7.84 3.03 0.29
N GLU A 272 -6.76 3.74 0.00
CA GLU A 272 -5.65 3.87 0.95
C GLU A 272 -4.93 5.22 0.89
N VAL A 273 -4.50 5.69 2.06
CA VAL A 273 -3.79 6.96 2.25
C VAL A 273 -2.72 6.83 3.34
N SER A 274 -1.44 6.87 2.94
CA SER A 274 -0.34 7.20 3.86
C SER A 274 -0.40 8.69 4.18
N VAL A 275 -0.84 9.05 5.38
CA VAL A 275 -1.00 10.46 5.76
C VAL A 275 0.35 11.18 5.84
N THR A 276 1.38 10.50 6.34
CA THR A 276 2.74 11.05 6.45
C THR A 276 3.38 11.31 5.09
N VAL A 277 3.20 10.39 4.12
CA VAL A 277 3.73 10.57 2.77
C VAL A 277 2.95 11.61 1.99
N THR A 278 1.63 11.70 2.19
CA THR A 278 0.79 12.71 1.55
C THR A 278 1.19 14.11 2.02
N VAL A 279 1.29 14.31 3.34
CA VAL A 279 1.69 15.59 3.94
C VAL A 279 3.16 15.91 3.62
N GLY A 280 4.07 14.95 3.78
CA GLY A 280 5.49 15.14 3.46
C GLY A 280 5.76 15.37 1.97
N GLY A 281 4.92 14.82 1.10
CA GLY A 281 4.99 15.03 -0.35
C GLY A 281 4.78 16.49 -0.75
N VAL A 282 4.04 17.26 0.06
CA VAL A 282 3.85 18.70 -0.14
C VAL A 282 5.17 19.44 0.01
N VAL A 283 5.88 19.20 1.12
CA VAL A 283 7.20 19.82 1.39
C VAL A 283 8.23 19.41 0.35
N ARG A 284 8.30 18.11 0.02
CA ARG A 284 9.30 17.60 -0.93
C ARG A 284 9.13 18.18 -2.33
N LYS A 285 7.88 18.32 -2.78
CA LYS A 285 7.56 18.80 -4.13
C LYS A 285 7.38 20.32 -4.19
N GLN A 286 7.38 20.99 -3.04
CA GLN A 286 7.02 22.41 -2.91
C GLN A 286 5.68 22.71 -3.62
N ASP A 287 4.73 21.79 -3.49
CA ASP A 287 3.45 21.78 -4.22
C ASP A 287 2.33 21.37 -3.25
N PRO A 288 1.27 22.18 -3.04
CA PRO A 288 0.16 21.83 -2.14
C PRO A 288 -0.81 20.79 -2.74
N THR A 289 -0.76 20.59 -4.05
CA THR A 289 -1.71 19.75 -4.81
C THR A 289 -1.74 18.25 -4.44
N PRO A 290 -0.67 17.62 -3.90
CA PRO A 290 -0.72 16.21 -3.49
C PRO A 290 -1.84 15.89 -2.50
N VAL A 291 -2.12 16.78 -1.53
CA VAL A 291 -3.20 16.57 -0.56
C VAL A 291 -4.56 16.50 -1.26
N VAL A 292 -4.88 17.50 -2.08
CA VAL A 292 -6.17 17.56 -2.79
C VAL A 292 -6.36 16.37 -3.71
N ARG A 293 -5.33 15.98 -4.47
CA ARG A 293 -5.38 14.79 -5.34
C ARG A 293 -5.66 13.52 -4.56
N GLN A 294 -4.99 13.34 -3.42
CA GLN A 294 -5.16 12.15 -2.60
C GLN A 294 -6.55 12.09 -1.96
N VAL A 295 -7.06 13.24 -1.47
CA VAL A 295 -8.42 13.37 -0.94
C VAL A 295 -9.44 13.00 -2.00
N GLN A 296 -9.34 13.57 -3.20
CA GLN A 296 -10.25 13.27 -4.31
C GLN A 296 -10.19 11.79 -4.71
N ARG A 297 -9.00 11.18 -4.77
CA ARG A 297 -8.83 9.76 -5.08
C ARG A 297 -9.51 8.88 -4.04
N TYR A 298 -9.26 9.13 -2.76
CA TYR A 298 -9.79 8.33 -1.67
C TYR A 298 -11.32 8.44 -1.56
N LEU A 299 -11.87 9.63 -1.74
CA LEU A 299 -13.31 9.88 -1.66
C LEU A 299 -14.06 9.47 -2.93
N ARG A 300 -13.45 9.54 -4.12
CA ARG A 300 -14.09 9.07 -5.37
C ARG A 300 -14.43 7.59 -5.32
N ASN A 301 -13.55 6.81 -4.72
CA ASN A 301 -13.75 5.38 -4.54
C ASN A 301 -14.73 5.11 -3.39
N ALA A 302 -14.98 6.08 -2.51
CA ALA A 302 -15.96 5.94 -1.44
C ALA A 302 -17.35 5.94 -2.09
N ARG A 303 -17.99 4.77 -2.17
CA ARG A 303 -19.40 4.73 -2.57
C ARG A 303 -20.20 5.54 -1.53
N PRO A 304 -21.09 6.46 -1.95
CA PRO A 304 -21.95 7.17 -1.01
C PRO A 304 -22.77 6.16 -0.21
N GLY A 305 -22.69 6.27 1.12
CA GLY A 305 -23.26 5.31 2.05
C GLY A 305 -24.76 5.07 1.85
N GLN A 306 -25.13 3.79 1.98
CA GLN A 306 -26.41 3.38 2.56
C GLN A 306 -26.42 3.67 4.06
#